data_AF-A0A3M6K5L6-F1
#
_entry.id   AF-A0A3M6K5L6-F1
#
_cell.length_a   1.000
_cell.length_b   1.000
_cell.length_c   1.000
_cell.angle_alpha   90.00
_cell.angle_beta   90.00
_cell.angle_gamma   90.00
#
_symmetry.space_group_name_H-M   'P 1'
#
loop_
_entity.id
_entity.type
_entity.pdbx_description
1 polymer ?
#
loop_
_entity_poly.entity_id
_entity_poly.type
_entity_poly.pdbx_seq_one_letter_code
_entity_poly.pdbx_strand_id
1 'polypeptide(L)' 'LTQVRVRDIDGNARIEVESDKINLFQNDDIKSEIFSKLKIIGFSQVEIDPEGYSSGKLNLIFEN' A
#
# COMPACT_ATOMS: atom_id res chain seq x y z
N LEU A 1 11.21 11.56 -7.87
CA LEU A 1 11.44 10.69 -6.69
C LEU A 1 10.28 9.74 -6.64
N THR A 2 10.50 8.44 -6.85
CA THR A 2 9.42 7.44 -6.75
C THR A 2 9.08 7.23 -5.28
N GLN A 3 7.83 7.48 -4.87
CA GLN A 3 7.37 7.25 -3.50
C GLN A 3 6.67 5.89 -3.39
N VAL A 4 7.07 5.11 -2.38
CA VAL A 4 6.41 3.86 -1.98
C VAL A 4 6.22 3.90 -0.47
N ARG A 5 5.00 3.65 -0.01
CA ARG A 5 4.69 3.59 1.43
C ARG A 5 3.92 2.32 1.75
N VAL A 6 4.17 1.79 2.94
CA VAL A 6 3.35 0.75 3.56
C VAL A 6 2.82 1.36 4.85
N ARG A 7 1.51 1.59 4.92
CA ARG A 7 0.85 2.06 6.14
C ARG A 7 0.34 0.87 6.92
N ASP A 8 0.60 0.89 8.23
CA ASP A 8 -0.03 -0.02 9.18
C ASP A 8 -1.37 0.58 9.62
N ILE A 9 -2.44 -0.18 9.45
CA ILE A 9 -3.80 0.13 9.90
C ILE A 9 -4.29 -1.08 10.70
N ASP A 10 -4.14 -1.01 12.02
CA ASP A 10 -4.54 -2.05 12.97
C ASP A 10 -4.01 -3.45 12.61
N GLY A 11 -2.74 -3.54 12.18
CA GLY A 11 -2.10 -4.78 11.77
C GLY A 11 -2.40 -5.20 10.33
N ASN A 12 -3.02 -4.34 9.53
CA ASN A 12 -3.17 -4.52 8.09
C ASN A 12 -2.23 -3.58 7.32
N ALA A 13 -1.57 -4.09 6.29
CA ALA A 13 -0.71 -3.30 5.43
C ALA A 13 -1.50 -2.69 4.27
N ARG A 14 -1.51 -1.37 4.16
CA ARG A 14 -1.98 -0.64 2.97
C ARG A 14 -0.79 -0.07 2.20
N ILE A 15 -0.59 -0.57 0.98
CA ILE A 15 0.48 -0.15 0.08
C ILE A 15 0.02 1.07 -0.73
N GLU A 16 0.81 2.14 -0.72
CA GLU A 16 0.58 3.35 -1.50
C GLU A 16 1.76 3.60 -2.44
N VAL A 17 1.46 3.73 -3.73
CA VAL A 17 2.41 4.11 -4.79
C VAL A 17 1.79 5.22 -5.64
N GLU A 18 2.59 5.94 -6.41
CA GLU A 18 2.07 6.89 -7.41
C GLU A 18 1.00 6.22 -8.30
N SER A 19 -0.08 6.94 -8.62
CA SER A 19 -1.26 6.35 -9.27
C SER A 19 -0.95 5.71 -10.63
N ASP A 20 0.05 6.22 -11.36
CA ASP A 20 0.53 5.65 -12.63
C ASP A 20 1.31 4.33 -12.45
N LYS A 21 1.70 3.99 -11.21
CA LYS A 21 2.42 2.75 -10.84
C LYS A 21 1.51 1.67 -10.27
N ILE A 22 0.24 1.96 -10.01
CA ILE A 22 -0.72 0.95 -9.49
C ILE A 22 -0.82 -0.25 -10.46
N ASN A 23 -0.69 -0.01 -11.76
CA ASN A 23 -0.72 -1.06 -12.78
C ASN A 23 0.41 -2.10 -12.65
N LEU A 24 1.50 -1.79 -11.93
CA LEU A 24 2.57 -2.76 -11.65
C LEU A 24 2.07 -3.96 -10.83
N PHE A 25 0.98 -3.79 -10.07
CA PHE A 25 0.37 -4.85 -9.29
C PHE A 25 -0.66 -5.68 -10.06
N GLN A 26 -0.83 -5.46 -11.38
CA GLN A 26 -1.65 -6.33 -12.23
C GLN A 26 -0.96 -7.66 -12.54
N ASN A 27 0.35 -7.74 -12.36
CA ASN A 27 1.07 -9.01 -12.42
C ASN A 27 0.83 -9.78 -11.11
N ASP A 28 0.08 -10.89 -11.20
CA ASP A 28 -0.30 -11.70 -10.04
C ASP A 28 0.90 -12.31 -9.32
N ASP A 29 1.99 -12.65 -10.02
CA ASP A 29 3.20 -13.20 -9.39
C ASP A 29 3.89 -12.15 -8.51
N ILE A 30 4.06 -10.94 -9.05
CA ILE A 30 4.64 -9.80 -8.31
C ILE A 30 3.76 -9.46 -7.11
N LYS A 31 2.44 -9.36 -7.32
CA LYS A 31 1.47 -9.05 -6.26
C LYS A 31 1.50 -10.11 -5.16
N SER A 32 1.48 -11.39 -5.53
CA SER A 32 1.51 -12.52 -4.61
C SER A 32 2.80 -12.57 -3.79
N GLU A 33 3.96 -12.31 -4.42
CA GLU A 33 5.25 -12.29 -3.72
C GLU A 33 5.29 -11.19 -2.66
N ILE A 34 4.87 -9.97 -3.01
CA ILE A 34 4.83 -8.82 -2.09
C ILE A 34 3.88 -9.11 -0.93
N PHE A 35 2.67 -9.61 -1.23
CA PHE A 35 1.65 -9.90 -0.21
C PHE A 35 2.12 -10.99 0.75
N SER A 36 2.77 -12.02 0.22
CA SER A 36 3.31 -13.11 1.03
C SER A 36 4.42 -12.61 1.97
N LYS A 37 5.33 -11.78 1.47
CA LYS A 37 6.41 -11.20 2.29
C LYS A 37 5.86 -10.33 3.42
N LEU A 38 4.88 -9.47 3.15
CA LEU A 38 4.28 -8.61 4.17
C LEU A 38 3.52 -9.43 5.23
N LYS A 39 2.82 -10.50 4.82
CA LYS A 39 2.18 -11.42 5.77
C LYS A 39 3.20 -12.15 6.66
N ILE A 40 4.33 -12.59 6.10
CA ILE A 40 5.41 -13.24 6.88
C ILE A 40 5.98 -12.29 7.95
N ILE A 41 6.03 -10.99 7.67
CA ILE A 41 6.53 -9.98 8.61
C ILE A 41 5.53 -9.69 9.75
N GLY A 42 4.27 -10.11 9.60
CA GLY A 42 3.27 -10.07 10.68
C GLY A 42 1.98 -9.33 10.36
N PHE A 43 1.80 -8.83 9.13
CA PHE A 43 0.54 -8.21 8.73
C PHE A 43 -0.56 -9.25 8.52
N SER A 44 -1.75 -8.99 9.06
CA SER A 44 -2.91 -9.88 8.96
C SER A 44 -3.48 -9.89 7.54
N GLN A 45 -3.60 -8.71 6.94
CA GLN A 45 -4.01 -8.53 5.56
C GLN A 45 -3.12 -7.50 4.85
N VAL A 46 -3.13 -7.57 3.52
CA VAL A 46 -2.37 -6.68 2.66
C VAL A 46 -3.29 -6.21 1.55
N GLU A 47 -3.30 -4.91 1.29
CA GLU A 47 -4.05 -4.28 0.22
C GLU A 47 -3.24 -3.17 -0.45
N ILE A 48 -3.67 -2.78 -1.65
CA ILE A 48 -3.10 -1.66 -2.40
C ILE A 48 -4.17 -0.58 -2.42
N ASP A 49 -3.80 0.66 -2.06
CA ASP A 49 -4.69 1.81 -2.16
C ASP A 49 -5.01 2.07 -3.65
N PRO A 50 -6.28 1.95 -4.08
CA PRO A 50 -6.67 2.15 -5.47
C PRO A 50 -6.53 3.61 -5.94
N GLU A 51 -6.53 4.56 -5.03
CA GLU A 51 -6.27 5.97 -5.34
C GLU A 51 -4.76 6.26 -5.43
N GLY A 52 -3.95 5.41 -4.82
CA GLY A 52 -2.51 5.57 -4.72
C GLY A 52 -2.08 6.70 -3.77
N TYR A 53 -0.79 6.97 -3.82
CA TYR A 53 -0.13 8.00 -3.06
C TYR A 53 -0.52 9.39 -3.58
N SER A 54 -1.08 10.21 -2.71
CA SER A 54 -1.31 11.63 -2.96
C SER A 54 -0.76 12.46 -1.80
N SER A 55 0.04 13.48 -2.14
CA SER A 55 0.60 14.41 -1.16
C SER A 55 -0.53 15.23 -0.53
N GLY A 56 -0.74 15.06 0.79
CA GLY A 56 -1.76 15.78 1.57
C GLY A 56 -2.79 14.88 2.27
N LYS A 57 -2.96 13.61 1.84
CA LYS A 57 -3.91 12.68 2.48
C LYS A 57 -3.62 12.40 3.97
N LEU A 58 -2.35 12.49 4.39
CA LEU A 58 -1.96 12.22 5.77
C LEU A 58 -2.50 13.28 6.76
N ASN A 59 -2.76 14.50 6.29
CA ASN A 59 -3.29 15.58 7.13
C ASN A 59 -4.81 15.52 7.31
N LEU A 60 -5.54 14.80 6.44
CA LEU A 60 -7.00 14.73 6.50
C LEU A 60 -7.53 13.74 7.55
N ILE A 61 -6.73 12.73 7.94
CA ILE A 61 -7.14 11.70 8.90
C ILE A 61 -7.08 12.21 10.34
N PHE A 62 -6.30 13.27 10.62
CA PHE A 62 -6.18 13.86 11.96
C PHE A 62 -7.11 15.05 12.22
N GLU A 63 -7.92 15.49 11.25
CA GLU A 63 -8.77 16.70 11.36
C GLU A 63 -10.27 16.45 11.62
N ASN A 64 -10.71 15.23 11.97
CA ASN A 64 -12.10 15.00 12.40
C ASN A 64 -12.21 14.17 13.67
#